data_AF-A0A8X6NUY0-F1
#
_entry.id   AF-A0A8X6NUY0-F1
#
_cell.length_a   1.000
_cell.length_b   1.000
_cell.length_c   1.000
_cell.angle_alpha   90.00
_cell.angle_beta   90.00
_cell.angle_gamma   90.00
#
_symmetry.space_group_name_H-M   'P 1'
#
loop_
_entity.id
_entity.type
_entity.pdbx_description
1 polymer ?
#
loop_
_entity_poly.entity_id
_entity_poly.type
_entity_poly.pdbx_seq_one_letter_code
_entity_poly.pdbx_strand_id
1 'polypeptide(L)'
;MEDLEKGIDLEEKLQTSVHYAVGKICTDAAESFKVQFSKEFIASVADLAFRQAGIFAEDLEAFAKHAKRSTVNTDDVKLLARRSESLHDHINKMATELAANSIKAKNKKKKTDEEPVVQTIDID
;
A
#
# COMPACT_ATOMS: atom_id res chain seq x y z
N MET A 1 20.09 -7.88 25.06
CA MET A 1 18.84 -7.92 25.87
C MET A 1 17.95 -6.76 25.46
N GLU A 2 18.46 -5.52 25.42
CA GLU A 2 17.74 -4.33 24.91
C GLU A 2 17.23 -4.43 23.46
N ASP A 3 18.01 -4.98 22.51
CA ASP A 3 17.55 -5.08 21.11
C ASP A 3 16.38 -6.06 20.92
N LEU A 4 16.32 -7.09 21.77
CA LEU A 4 15.22 -8.05 21.76
C LEU A 4 13.94 -7.45 22.35
N GLU A 5 14.06 -6.67 23.43
CA GLU A 5 12.95 -5.97 24.06
C GLU A 5 12.37 -4.88 23.13
N LYS A 6 13.22 -4.13 22.42
CA LYS A 6 12.79 -3.18 21.38
C LYS A 6 12.07 -3.87 20.21
N GLY A 7 12.50 -5.07 19.84
CA GLY A 7 11.84 -5.87 18.81
C GLY A 7 10.42 -6.26 19.21
N ILE A 8 10.25 -6.71 20.46
CA ILE A 8 8.95 -7.09 21.03
C ILE A 8 8.01 -5.87 21.11
N ASP A 9 8.48 -4.73 21.62
CA ASP A 9 7.69 -3.49 21.71
C ASP A 9 7.24 -2.98 20.33
N LEU A 10 8.09 -3.10 19.30
CA LEU A 10 7.71 -2.73 17.94
C LEU A 10 6.65 -3.67 17.36
N GLU A 11 6.80 -4.98 17.57
CA GLU A 11 5.83 -5.97 17.09
C GLU A 11 4.45 -5.73 17.70
N GLU A 12 4.36 -5.52 19.02
CA GLU A 12 3.10 -5.23 19.72
C GLU A 12 2.44 -3.94 19.19
N LYS A 13 3.23 -2.90 18.92
CA LYS A 13 2.75 -1.64 18.32
C LYS A 13 2.19 -1.86 16.91
N LEU A 14 2.85 -2.67 16.10
CA LEU A 14 2.37 -3.00 14.75
C LEU A 14 1.09 -3.83 14.80
N GLN A 15 1.03 -4.86 15.65
CA GLN A 15 -0.18 -5.67 15.85
C GLN A 15 -1.36 -4.81 16.30
N THR A 16 -1.15 -3.89 17.24
CA THR A 16 -2.18 -2.95 17.71
C THR A 16 -2.67 -2.04 16.57
N SER A 17 -1.76 -1.53 15.75
CA SER A 17 -2.09 -0.67 14.61
C SER A 17 -2.89 -1.43 13.54
N VAL A 18 -2.51 -2.67 13.25
CA VAL A 18 -3.23 -3.56 12.33
C VAL A 18 -4.62 -3.88 12.88
N HIS A 19 -4.73 -4.22 14.16
CA HIS A 19 -6.02 -4.50 14.80
C HIS A 19 -6.98 -3.30 14.71
N TYR A 20 -6.48 -2.08 14.94
CA TYR A 20 -7.26 -0.87 14.77
C TYR A 20 -7.78 -0.69 13.33
N ALA A 21 -6.89 -0.83 12.33
CA ALA A 21 -7.25 -0.70 10.93
C ALA A 21 -8.27 -1.76 10.49
N VAL A 22 -8.07 -3.01 10.91
CA VAL A 22 -9.02 -4.12 10.65
C VAL A 22 -10.37 -3.84 11.32
N GLY A 23 -10.38 -3.34 12.56
CA GLY A 23 -11.62 -2.95 13.23
C GLY A 23 -12.43 -1.89 12.46
N LYS A 24 -11.75 -0.91 11.86
CA LYS A 24 -12.39 0.09 10.97
C LYS A 24 -12.96 -0.54 9.71
N ILE A 25 -12.17 -1.34 8.99
CA ILE A 25 -12.63 -2.04 7.78
C ILE A 25 -13.82 -2.97 8.09
N CYS A 26 -13.76 -3.69 9.22
CA CYS A 26 -14.85 -4.56 9.66
C CYS A 26 -16.12 -3.77 10.02
N THR A 27 -16.00 -2.54 10.54
CA THR A 27 -17.15 -1.68 10.82
C THR A 27 -17.83 -1.27 9.51
N ASP A 28 -17.07 -0.79 8.52
CA ASP A 28 -17.59 -0.39 7.21
C ASP A 28 -18.24 -1.59 6.47
N ALA A 29 -17.62 -2.78 6.59
CA ALA A 29 -18.17 -4.02 6.06
C ALA A 29 -19.45 -4.45 6.78
N ALA A 30 -19.50 -4.34 8.11
CA ALA A 30 -20.67 -4.71 8.92
C ALA A 30 -21.90 -3.87 8.54
N GLU A 31 -21.71 -2.57 8.29
CA GLU A 31 -22.75 -1.68 7.79
C GLU A 31 -23.25 -2.12 6.40
N SER A 32 -22.32 -2.41 5.49
CA SER A 32 -22.64 -2.84 4.12
C SER A 32 -23.41 -4.16 4.07
N PHE A 33 -23.03 -5.13 4.90
CA PHE A 33 -23.68 -6.44 4.98
C PHE A 33 -24.89 -6.47 5.93
N LYS A 34 -25.13 -5.40 6.70
CA LYS A 34 -26.16 -5.32 7.76
C LYS A 34 -26.00 -6.44 8.81
N VAL A 35 -24.77 -6.72 9.20
CA VAL A 35 -24.41 -7.72 10.22
C VAL A 35 -23.64 -7.08 11.37
N GLN A 36 -23.35 -7.84 12.41
CA GLN A 36 -22.45 -7.44 13.49
C GLN A 36 -21.32 -8.46 13.59
N PHE A 37 -20.08 -7.98 13.69
CA PHE A 37 -18.91 -8.84 13.92
C PHE A 37 -18.55 -8.85 15.40
N SER A 38 -18.22 -10.02 15.93
CA SER A 38 -17.76 -10.14 17.31
C SER A 38 -16.33 -9.60 17.45
N LYS A 39 -15.93 -9.27 18.68
CA LYS A 39 -14.56 -8.79 18.97
C LYS A 39 -13.52 -9.87 18.65
N GLU A 40 -13.86 -11.13 18.92
CA GLU A 40 -13.02 -12.29 18.67
C GLU A 40 -12.82 -12.52 17.18
N PHE A 41 -13.86 -12.31 16.37
CA PHE A 41 -13.75 -12.36 14.91
C PHE A 41 -12.80 -11.28 14.39
N ILE A 42 -12.96 -10.03 14.84
CA ILE A 42 -12.09 -8.91 14.45
C ILE A 42 -10.64 -9.19 14.85
N ALA A 43 -10.41 -9.69 16.07
CA ALA A 43 -9.08 -10.09 16.54
C ALA A 43 -8.47 -11.18 15.65
N SER A 44 -9.26 -12.22 15.32
CA SER A 44 -8.80 -13.32 14.46
C SER A 44 -8.42 -12.85 13.05
N VAL A 45 -9.18 -11.92 12.47
CA VAL A 45 -8.87 -11.32 11.17
C VAL A 45 -7.60 -10.46 11.25
N ALA A 46 -7.41 -9.70 12.34
CA ALA A 46 -6.20 -8.92 12.56
C ALA A 46 -4.95 -9.81 12.67
N ASP A 47 -5.02 -10.89 13.45
CA ASP A 47 -3.92 -11.84 13.59
C ASP A 47 -3.60 -12.56 12.28
N LEU A 48 -4.62 -12.86 11.48
CA LEU A 48 -4.45 -13.44 10.15
C LEU A 48 -3.77 -12.45 9.21
N ALA A 49 -4.23 -11.20 9.17
CA ALA A 49 -3.66 -10.16 8.32
C ALA A 49 -2.18 -9.88 8.68
N PHE A 50 -1.86 -9.83 9.98
CA PHE A 50 -0.49 -9.63 10.44
C PHE A 50 0.44 -10.77 10.01
N ARG A 51 0.03 -12.03 10.21
CA ARG A 51 0.79 -13.21 9.75
C ARG A 51 0.92 -13.26 8.23
N GLN A 52 -0.14 -12.92 7.51
CA GLN A 52 -0.15 -12.91 6.05
C GLN A 52 0.80 -11.85 5.48
N ALA A 53 0.96 -10.70 6.16
CA ALA A 53 1.94 -9.70 5.78
C ALA A 53 3.38 -10.23 5.84
N GLY A 54 3.71 -11.08 6.81
CA GLY A 54 5.00 -11.77 6.87
C GLY A 54 5.25 -12.66 5.64
N ILE A 55 4.28 -13.48 5.27
CA ILE A 55 4.34 -14.32 4.06
C ILE A 55 4.52 -13.45 2.80
N PHE A 56 3.75 -12.36 2.69
CA PHE A 56 3.87 -11.44 1.57
C PHE A 56 5.24 -10.75 1.50
N ALA A 57 5.84 -10.40 2.64
CA ALA A 57 7.16 -9.79 2.67
C ALA A 57 8.24 -10.75 2.10
N GLU A 58 8.21 -12.03 2.51
CA GLU A 58 9.14 -13.05 2.00
C GLU A 58 8.97 -13.28 0.49
N ASP A 59 7.73 -13.41 0.02
CA ASP A 59 7.42 -13.58 -1.40
C ASP A 59 7.91 -12.38 -2.23
N LEU A 60 7.63 -11.15 -1.77
CA LEU A 60 8.03 -9.92 -2.46
C LEU A 60 9.54 -9.76 -2.52
N GLU A 61 10.26 -10.08 -1.43
CA GLU A 61 11.72 -10.11 -1.42
C GLU A 61 12.25 -11.13 -2.45
N ALA A 62 11.68 -12.33 -2.47
CA ALA A 62 12.07 -13.38 -3.40
C ALA A 62 11.85 -12.98 -4.87
N PHE A 63 10.73 -12.32 -5.19
CA PHE A 63 10.44 -11.83 -6.54
C PHE A 63 11.43 -10.76 -7.00
N ALA A 64 11.71 -9.76 -6.15
CA ALA A 64 12.69 -8.73 -6.46
C ALA A 64 14.09 -9.33 -6.65
N LYS A 65 14.49 -10.25 -5.77
CA LYS A 65 15.78 -10.95 -5.84
C LYS A 65 15.91 -11.82 -7.09
N HIS A 66 14.85 -12.53 -7.47
CA HIS A 66 14.83 -13.33 -8.71
C HIS A 66 15.09 -12.46 -9.95
N ALA A 67 14.59 -11.22 -9.94
CA ALA A 67 14.84 -10.23 -10.98
C ALA A 67 16.15 -9.43 -10.80
N LYS A 68 17.05 -9.86 -9.90
CA LYS A 68 18.33 -9.19 -9.56
C LYS A 68 18.17 -7.74 -9.08
N ARG A 69 17.06 -7.43 -8.41
CA ARG A 69 16.77 -6.13 -7.79
C ARG A 69 16.80 -6.25 -6.27
N SER A 70 17.10 -5.14 -5.60
CA SER A 70 16.97 -4.98 -4.14
C SER A 70 15.73 -4.18 -3.73
N THR A 71 14.99 -3.64 -4.71
CA THR A 71 13.80 -2.82 -4.49
C THR A 71 12.61 -3.46 -5.18
N VAL A 72 11.54 -3.69 -4.40
CA VAL A 72 10.25 -4.20 -4.86
C VAL A 72 9.57 -3.16 -5.76
N ASN A 73 9.00 -3.61 -6.87
CA ASN A 73 8.24 -2.77 -7.79
C ASN A 73 6.79 -3.28 -7.97
N THR A 74 6.02 -2.62 -8.84
CA THR A 74 4.62 -2.99 -9.11
C THR A 74 4.45 -4.39 -9.73
N ASP A 75 5.44 -4.90 -10.45
CA ASP A 75 5.34 -6.21 -11.10
C ASP A 75 5.44 -7.34 -10.08
N ASP A 76 6.25 -7.15 -9.03
CA ASP A 76 6.32 -8.09 -7.90
C ASP A 76 4.97 -8.18 -7.16
N VAL A 77 4.29 -7.05 -6.96
CA VAL A 77 2.96 -6.98 -6.31
C VAL A 77 1.88 -7.61 -7.19
N LYS A 78 1.91 -7.39 -8.51
CA LYS A 78 1.01 -8.07 -9.45
C LYS A 78 1.23 -9.58 -9.43
N LEU A 79 2.49 -10.02 -9.40
CA LEU A 79 2.84 -11.43 -9.32
C LEU A 79 2.33 -12.06 -8.01
N LEU A 80 2.39 -11.34 -6.89
CA LEU A 80 1.85 -11.79 -5.62
C LEU A 80 0.33 -12.09 -5.71
N ALA A 81 -0.42 -11.26 -6.44
CA ALA A 81 -1.87 -11.43 -6.61
C ALA A 81 -2.29 -12.54 -7.61
N ARG A 82 -1.35 -13.19 -8.29
CA ARG A 82 -1.61 -14.11 -9.43
C ARG A 82 -2.53 -15.30 -9.15
N ARG A 83 -2.69 -15.68 -7.87
CA ARG A 83 -3.45 -16.89 -7.49
C ARG A 83 -4.97 -16.70 -7.61
N SER A 84 -5.45 -15.47 -7.68
CA SER A 84 -6.86 -15.14 -7.89
C SER A 84 -6.97 -14.19 -9.07
N GLU A 85 -7.61 -14.66 -10.15
CA GLU A 85 -7.79 -13.87 -11.38
C GLU A 85 -8.52 -12.55 -11.11
N SER A 86 -9.64 -12.61 -10.38
CA SER A 86 -10.40 -11.42 -9.99
C SER A 86 -9.57 -10.39 -9.19
N LEU A 87 -8.70 -10.87 -8.28
CA LEU A 87 -7.83 -10.00 -7.50
C LEU A 87 -6.70 -9.44 -8.36
N HIS A 88 -6.08 -10.28 -9.19
CA HIS A 88 -5.02 -9.88 -10.10
C HIS A 88 -5.49 -8.76 -11.05
N ASP A 89 -6.70 -8.89 -11.61
CA ASP A 89 -7.29 -7.86 -12.48
C ASP A 89 -7.57 -6.56 -11.74
N HIS A 90 -8.12 -6.66 -10.52
CA HIS A 90 -8.37 -5.51 -9.68
C HIS A 90 -7.07 -4.75 -9.35
N ILE A 91 -6.02 -5.47 -8.96
CA ILE A 91 -4.71 -4.89 -8.65
C ILE A 91 -4.05 -4.29 -9.90
N ASN A 92 -4.17 -4.94 -11.06
CA ASN A 92 -3.67 -4.36 -12.32
C ASN A 92 -4.36 -3.04 -12.66
N LYS A 93 -5.69 -2.98 -12.53
CA LYS A 93 -6.44 -1.75 -12.73
C LYS A 93 -5.94 -0.65 -11.79
N MET A 94 -5.83 -0.94 -10.49
CA MET A 94 -5.32 0.03 -9.51
C MET A 94 -3.89 0.50 -9.86
N ALA A 95 -3.01 -0.39 -10.29
CA ALA A 95 -1.65 -0.03 -10.71
C ALA A 95 -1.64 0.93 -11.91
N THR A 96 -2.52 0.72 -12.90
CA THR A 96 -2.64 1.63 -14.06
C THR A 96 -3.16 3.01 -13.66
N GLU A 97 -4.14 3.07 -12.74
CA GLU A 97 -4.70 4.33 -12.24
C GLU A 97 -3.67 5.14 -11.45
N LEU A 98 -2.88 4.48 -10.59
CA LEU A 98 -1.79 5.11 -9.85
C LEU A 98 -0.69 5.64 -10.77
N ALA A 99 -0.33 4.88 -11.81
CA ALA A 99 0.64 5.32 -12.82
C ALA A 99 0.14 6.58 -13.54
N ALA A 100 -1.12 6.61 -13.99
CA ALA A 100 -1.72 7.77 -14.64
C ALA A 100 -1.75 9.01 -13.72
N ASN A 101 -2.07 8.83 -12.43
CA ASN A 101 -2.08 9.92 -11.45
C ASN A 101 -0.68 10.48 -11.18
N SER A 102 0.35 9.63 -11.14
CA SER A 102 1.74 10.07 -10.98
C SER A 102 2.22 10.95 -12.15
N ILE A 103 1.80 10.65 -13.37
CA ILE A 103 2.12 11.44 -14.58
C ILE A 103 1.44 12.81 -14.50
N LYS A 104 0.16 12.86 -14.10
CA LYS A 104 -0.57 14.13 -13.92
C LYS A 104 0.09 15.03 -12.87
N ALA A 105 0.55 14.46 -11.76
CA ALA A 105 1.26 15.20 -10.72
C ALA A 105 2.60 15.78 -11.22
N LYS A 106 3.36 15.01 -12.01
CA LYS A 106 4.62 15.47 -12.64
C LYS A 106 4.37 16.60 -13.65
N ASN A 107 3.34 16.48 -14.49
CA ASN A 107 2.99 17.53 -15.45
C ASN A 107 2.52 18.82 -14.76
N LYS A 108 1.80 18.72 -13.62
CA LYS A 108 1.38 19.89 -12.84
C LYS A 108 2.57 20.61 -12.21
N LYS A 109 3.57 19.86 -11.73
CA LYS A 109 4.80 20.43 -11.16
C LYS A 109 5.68 21.10 -12.22
N LYS A 110 5.79 20.50 -13.41
CA LYS A 110 6.53 21.08 -14.54
C LYS A 110 5.91 22.38 -15.07
N LYS A 111 4.58 22.54 -14.94
CA LYS A 111 3.85 23.77 -15.31
C LYS A 111 4.00 24.92 -14.31
N THR A 112 4.38 24.65 -13.07
CA THR A 112 4.62 25.68 -12.04
C THR A 112 6.07 26.19 -12.01
N ASP A 113 7.00 25.44 -12.60
CA ASP A 113 8.43 25.81 -12.68
C ASP A 113 8.77 26.60 -13.97
N GLU A 114 7.81 26.82 -14.87
CA GLU A 114 7.95 27.77 -15.99
C GLU A 114 7.54 29.17 -15.49
N GLU A 115 8.53 29.98 -15.07
CA GLU A 115 8.33 31.41 -14.75
C GLU A 115 7.65 32.14 -15.93
N PRO A 116 6.73 33.10 -15.68
CA PRO A 116 6.13 33.88 -16.76
C PRO A 116 7.23 34.68 -17.46
N VAL A 117 7.38 34.45 -18.76
CA VAL A 117 8.24 35.27 -19.63
C VAL A 117 7.81 36.73 -19.46
N VAL A 118 8.63 37.51 -18.77
CA VAL A 118 8.44 38.95 -18.63
C VAL A 118 8.58 39.52 -20.04
N GLN A 119 7.47 39.98 -20.61
CA GLN A 119 7.47 40.66 -21.89
C GLN A 119 8.13 42.04 -21.68
N THR A 120 9.44 42.14 -21.93
CA THR A 120 10.12 43.44 -22.00
C THR A 120 9.54 44.19 -23.20
N ILE A 121 8.81 45.27 -22.91
CA ILE A 121 8.34 46.23 -23.90
C ILE A 121 9.56 47.07 -24.27
N ASP A 122 10.04 46.93 -25.49
CA ASP A 122 10.97 47.87 -26.10
C ASP A 122 10.27 49.25 -26.21
N ILE A 123 10.87 50.27 -25.62
CA ILE A 123 10.47 51.67 -25.77
C ILE A 123 11.49 52.30 -26.72
N ASP A 124 11.02 52.78 -27.88
CA ASP A 124 11.78 53.58 -28.85
C ASP A 124 12.36 54.87 -28.23
#